data_AF-A0A117KAC7-F1
#
_entry.id   AF-A0A117KAC7-F1
#
_cell.length_a   1.000
_cell.length_b   1.000
_cell.length_c   1.000
_cell.angle_alpha   90.00
_cell.angle_beta   90.00
_cell.angle_gamma   90.00
#
_symmetry.space_group_name_H-M   'P 1'
#
loop_
_entity.id
_entity.type
_entity.pdbx_description
1 polymer ?
#
loop_
_entity_poly.entity_id
_entity_poly.type
_entity_poly.pdbx_seq_one_letter_code
_entity_poly.pdbx_strand_id
1 'polypeptide(L)'
;MKEDNINQFYLKKGFESLNISQKTLIEDLDVSQQYISAIINGKKAIGRNMATKLSRLYGLNLHWLLTGDGEMKINQKNNDFVAPQDVSNLRINDRFMKILDHYGYSGYRLSQEIPNLSQVRIAHVRNKRNKPSLDLINIILQKFPLVNKDWLINGQGTMLVDSNEVEFQNSNLLENKIPYYTTEHVADLTINERIKLFIQSILKITPYQFSIRLGKKRPDWIYRIIKNEVSPSPKTLNEIFKVFPESKSFILIGHLTIPNQHDNDCKTSTINGFYISEKDALEIISYLEIIKKYSSLVEKKMNACQGGVGTAQSERTKSKNQIKANLEAEIRARFKK
;
A
#
# COMPACT_ATOMS: atom_id res chain seq x y z
N MET A 1 -13.48 30.84 52.85
CA MET A 1 -14.25 30.25 51.74
C MET A 1 -13.24 29.68 50.78
N LYS A 2 -13.22 28.36 50.57
CA LYS A 2 -12.33 27.73 49.58
C LYS A 2 -12.90 28.07 48.22
N GLU A 3 -12.10 28.66 47.33
CA GLU A 3 -12.51 28.89 45.94
C GLU A 3 -12.97 27.56 45.35
N ASP A 4 -14.26 27.53 45.03
CA ASP A 4 -14.97 26.34 44.61
C ASP A 4 -14.39 25.81 43.31
N ASN A 5 -14.09 24.52 43.33
CA ASN A 5 -14.18 23.42 42.37
C ASN A 5 -14.70 23.64 40.91
N ILE A 6 -14.63 24.85 40.35
CA ILE A 6 -15.09 25.22 39.01
C ILE A 6 -14.20 24.57 37.94
N ASN A 7 -12.89 24.42 38.23
CA ASN A 7 -11.93 23.78 37.34
C ASN A 7 -12.01 22.24 37.30
N GLN A 8 -12.91 21.60 38.06
CA GLN A 8 -13.06 20.14 38.00
C GLN A 8 -14.03 19.69 36.89
N PHE A 9 -14.96 20.55 36.46
CA PHE A 9 -16.02 20.17 35.49
C PHE A 9 -16.04 20.99 34.20
N TYR A 10 -15.00 21.78 33.92
CA TYR A 10 -14.95 22.62 32.71
C TYR A 10 -15.05 21.77 31.42
N LEU A 11 -14.46 20.57 31.41
CA LEU A 11 -14.55 19.65 30.28
C LEU A 11 -16.00 19.21 30.04
N LYS A 12 -16.73 18.87 31.10
CA LYS A 12 -18.15 18.49 31.01
C LYS A 12 -18.97 19.61 30.41
N LYS A 13 -18.87 20.81 30.98
CA LYS A 13 -19.60 21.99 30.50
C LYS A 13 -19.22 22.35 29.06
N GLY A 14 -17.94 22.25 28.72
CA GLY A 14 -17.44 22.56 27.39
C GLY A 14 -17.97 21.60 26.34
N PHE A 15 -17.88 20.28 26.56
CA PHE A 15 -18.42 19.29 25.61
C PHE A 15 -19.95 19.36 25.49
N GLU A 16 -20.67 19.60 26.60
CA GLU A 16 -22.12 19.81 26.57
C GLU A 16 -22.49 21.05 25.72
N SER A 17 -21.76 22.16 25.87
CA SER A 17 -21.99 23.38 25.07
C SER A 17 -21.72 23.19 23.57
N LEU A 18 -20.91 22.19 23.22
CA LEU A 18 -20.60 21.81 21.84
C LEU A 18 -21.51 20.71 21.29
N ASN A 19 -22.48 20.26 22.09
CA ASN A 19 -23.35 19.14 21.79
C ASN A 19 -22.56 17.83 21.50
N ILE A 20 -21.41 17.67 22.16
CA ILE A 20 -20.55 16.49 22.04
C ILE A 20 -20.90 15.51 23.16
N SER A 21 -21.41 14.33 22.80
CA SER A 21 -21.79 13.30 23.76
C SER A 21 -20.60 12.47 24.25
N GLN A 22 -20.72 11.85 25.43
CA GLN A 22 -19.69 10.90 25.89
C GLN A 22 -19.51 9.72 24.93
N LYS A 23 -20.60 9.28 24.28
CA LYS A 23 -20.56 8.22 23.28
C LYS A 23 -19.69 8.61 22.09
N THR A 24 -19.86 9.84 21.58
CA THR A 24 -19.05 10.40 20.49
C THR A 24 -17.57 10.45 20.86
N LEU A 25 -17.25 10.91 22.08
CA LEU A 25 -15.85 10.97 22.55
C LEU A 25 -15.21 9.58 22.67
N ILE A 26 -15.98 8.56 23.07
CA ILE A 26 -15.50 7.16 23.15
C ILE A 26 -15.14 6.65 21.77
N GLU A 27 -16.02 6.87 20.79
CA GLU A 27 -15.86 6.43 19.40
C GLU A 27 -14.70 7.15 18.71
N ASP A 28 -14.62 8.49 18.82
CA ASP A 28 -13.62 9.30 18.12
C ASP A 28 -12.21 9.16 18.70
N LEU A 29 -12.07 8.90 20.00
CA LEU A 29 -10.77 8.81 20.67
C LEU A 29 -10.28 7.37 20.85
N ASP A 30 -11.14 6.38 20.59
CA ASP A 30 -10.89 4.95 20.79
C ASP A 30 -10.40 4.66 22.24
N VAL A 31 -11.23 5.04 23.21
CA VAL A 31 -10.93 4.89 24.65
C VAL A 31 -12.12 4.33 25.42
N SER A 32 -11.89 3.79 26.61
CA SER A 32 -12.95 3.20 27.41
C SER A 32 -13.94 4.24 27.96
N GLN A 33 -15.20 3.83 28.14
CA GLN A 33 -16.24 4.63 28.78
C GLN A 33 -15.84 5.09 30.18
N GLN A 34 -15.17 4.23 30.95
CA GLN A 34 -14.69 4.55 32.30
C GLN A 34 -13.66 5.68 32.26
N TYR A 35 -12.79 5.71 31.25
CA TYR A 35 -11.80 6.76 31.08
C TYR A 35 -12.44 8.11 30.74
N ILE A 36 -13.37 8.14 29.78
CA ILE A 36 -14.11 9.36 29.42
C ILE A 36 -14.93 9.90 30.59
N SER A 37 -15.64 9.02 31.29
CA SER A 37 -16.39 9.40 32.49
C SER A 37 -15.48 9.95 33.59
N ALA A 38 -14.26 9.41 33.76
CA ALA A 38 -13.30 9.90 34.74
C ALA A 38 -12.78 11.31 34.39
N ILE A 39 -12.49 11.61 33.12
CA ILE A 39 -12.00 12.95 32.73
C ILE A 39 -13.13 14.00 32.74
N ILE A 40 -14.33 13.65 32.27
CA ILE A 40 -15.47 14.57 32.24
C ILE A 40 -15.93 14.94 33.65
N ASN A 41 -15.92 13.98 34.57
CA ASN A 41 -16.28 14.23 35.97
C ASN A 41 -15.10 14.75 36.81
N GLY A 42 -13.98 15.12 36.18
CA GLY A 42 -12.81 15.69 36.86
C GLY A 42 -12.14 14.78 37.88
N LYS A 43 -12.39 13.47 37.81
CA LYS A 43 -11.69 12.44 38.61
C LYS A 43 -10.30 12.15 38.06
N LYS A 44 -10.02 12.55 36.82
CA LYS A 44 -8.73 12.34 36.14
C LYS A 44 -8.38 13.53 35.26
N ALA A 45 -7.16 14.03 35.38
CA ALA A 45 -6.66 15.09 34.51
C ALA A 45 -6.38 14.57 33.09
N ILE A 46 -6.56 15.43 32.09
CA ILE A 46 -6.19 15.15 30.71
C ILE A 46 -4.69 15.40 30.52
N GLY A 47 -3.98 14.42 29.94
CA GLY A 47 -2.58 14.58 29.57
C GLY A 47 -2.41 15.29 28.21
N ARG A 48 -1.25 15.91 27.98
CA ARG A 48 -0.93 16.66 26.74
C ARG A 48 -1.30 15.91 25.45
N ASN A 49 -1.01 14.62 25.34
CA ASN A 49 -1.33 13.85 24.13
C ASN A 49 -2.84 13.76 23.86
N MET A 50 -3.64 13.57 24.91
CA MET A 50 -5.09 13.51 24.81
C MET A 50 -5.68 14.89 24.50
N ALA A 51 -5.15 15.94 25.15
CA ALA A 51 -5.54 17.32 24.86
C ALA A 51 -5.20 17.72 23.41
N THR A 52 -4.05 17.29 22.88
CA THR A 52 -3.71 17.52 21.46
C THR A 52 -4.67 16.81 20.51
N LYS A 53 -5.11 15.58 20.82
CA LYS A 53 -6.11 14.88 20.01
C LYS A 53 -7.45 15.61 19.99
N LEU A 54 -7.94 15.98 21.18
CA LEU A 54 -9.20 16.73 21.34
C LEU A 54 -9.16 18.09 20.65
N SER A 55 -8.05 18.81 20.76
CA SER A 55 -7.81 20.08 20.08
C SER A 55 -7.95 19.94 18.57
N ARG A 56 -7.36 18.88 18.00
CA ARG A 56 -7.43 18.62 16.55
C ARG A 56 -8.82 18.19 16.09
N LEU A 57 -9.48 17.30 16.83
CA LEU A 57 -10.78 16.76 16.44
C LEU A 57 -11.90 17.81 16.51
N TYR A 58 -11.88 18.66 17.53
CA TYR A 58 -12.99 19.55 17.84
C TYR A 58 -12.64 21.05 17.79
N GLY A 59 -11.42 21.40 17.35
CA GLY A 59 -10.98 22.80 17.24
C GLY A 59 -10.83 23.51 18.59
N LEU A 60 -10.47 22.77 19.63
CA LEU A 60 -10.41 23.28 21.01
C LEU A 60 -9.03 23.81 21.34
N ASN A 61 -8.99 24.81 22.22
CA ASN A 61 -7.76 25.39 22.73
C ASN A 61 -7.03 24.39 23.64
N LEU A 62 -5.76 24.14 23.35
CA LEU A 62 -4.93 23.18 24.09
C LEU A 62 -4.69 23.60 25.54
N HIS A 63 -4.54 24.90 25.81
CA HIS A 63 -4.36 25.42 27.16
C HIS A 63 -5.63 25.18 27.98
N TRP A 64 -6.79 25.57 27.44
CA TRP A 64 -8.09 25.33 28.07
C TRP A 64 -8.32 23.85 28.38
N LEU A 65 -8.01 22.94 27.45
CA LEU A 65 -8.13 21.49 27.67
C LEU A 65 -7.25 20.91 28.79
N LEU A 66 -6.20 21.62 29.18
CA LEU A 66 -5.25 21.17 30.21
C LEU A 66 -5.51 21.84 31.56
N THR A 67 -5.91 23.11 31.57
CA THR A 67 -6.02 23.92 32.78
C THR A 67 -7.46 24.24 33.17
N GLY A 68 -8.37 24.26 32.19
CA GLY A 68 -9.71 24.82 32.33
C GLY A 68 -9.76 26.34 32.22
N ASP A 69 -8.62 27.00 32.07
CA ASP A 69 -8.49 28.44 32.01
C ASP A 69 -8.47 28.94 30.55
N GLY A 70 -9.03 30.12 30.30
CA GLY A 70 -9.02 30.78 28.98
C GLY A 70 -10.16 30.38 28.04
N GLU A 71 -10.01 30.74 26.76
CA GLU A 71 -11.03 30.48 25.73
C GLU A 71 -11.06 29.00 25.32
N MET A 72 -12.25 28.40 25.31
CA MET A 72 -12.43 26.99 24.93
C MET A 72 -12.14 26.73 23.45
N LYS A 73 -12.60 27.62 22.57
CA LYS A 73 -12.36 27.52 21.12
C LYS A 73 -11.22 28.42 20.72
N ILE A 74 -10.55 28.05 19.65
CA ILE A 74 -9.58 28.93 19.01
C ILE A 74 -10.37 29.94 18.16
N ASN A 75 -10.38 31.21 18.55
CA ASN A 75 -11.04 32.28 17.80
C ASN A 75 -10.28 32.54 16.49
N GLN A 76 -10.90 32.20 15.35
CA GLN A 76 -10.31 32.30 14.01
C GLN A 76 -9.99 33.74 13.54
N LYS A 77 -10.24 34.77 14.37
CA LYS A 77 -9.95 36.18 14.04
C LYS A 77 -8.53 36.63 14.39
N ASN A 78 -7.86 35.90 15.28
CA ASN A 78 -6.41 35.93 15.34
C ASN A 78 -5.96 34.69 14.60
N ASN A 79 -5.24 34.88 13.50
CA ASN A 79 -4.77 33.83 12.61
C ASN A 79 -3.63 33.03 13.29
N ASP A 80 -3.89 32.51 14.48
CA ASP A 80 -3.12 31.52 15.21
C ASP A 80 -3.66 30.11 14.91
N PHE A 81 -4.28 29.92 13.75
CA PHE A 81 -3.89 28.76 12.96
C PHE A 81 -2.44 28.98 12.52
N VAL A 82 -1.53 28.87 13.49
CA VAL A 82 -0.17 28.48 13.19
C VAL A 82 -0.30 27.04 12.69
N ALA A 83 -0.70 26.86 11.42
CA ALA A 83 -0.12 25.80 10.61
C ALA A 83 1.36 25.84 11.00
N PRO A 84 1.94 24.81 11.63
CA PRO A 84 3.17 25.00 12.38
C PRO A 84 4.24 25.58 11.46
N GLN A 85 4.41 26.90 11.43
CA GLN A 85 5.34 27.61 10.54
C GLN A 85 6.77 27.49 11.06
N ASP A 86 6.99 26.49 11.91
CA ASP A 86 8.24 26.11 12.53
C ASP A 86 8.58 24.63 12.21
N VAL A 87 7.99 24.04 11.17
CA VAL A 87 8.39 22.68 10.70
C VAL A 87 9.76 22.65 10.03
N SER A 88 10.27 23.80 9.57
CA SER A 88 11.61 23.89 8.98
C SER A 88 12.72 23.50 9.98
N ASN A 89 12.47 23.66 11.29
CA ASN A 89 13.43 23.36 12.37
C ASN A 89 13.19 22.03 13.11
N LEU A 90 12.17 21.25 12.75
CA LEU A 90 11.95 19.96 13.41
C LEU A 90 13.08 18.99 13.10
N ARG A 91 13.53 18.20 14.08
CA ARG A 91 14.45 17.10 13.80
C ARG A 91 13.69 16.01 13.04
N ILE A 92 14.41 15.22 12.23
CA ILE A 92 13.85 14.08 11.50
C ILE A 92 13.07 13.11 12.42
N ASN A 93 13.49 12.97 13.68
CA ASN A 93 12.79 12.22 14.72
C ASN A 93 11.35 12.71 14.93
N ASP A 94 11.19 14.03 15.07
CA ASP A 94 9.88 14.65 15.33
C ASP A 94 8.99 14.55 14.08
N ARG A 95 9.57 14.70 12.88
CA ARG A 95 8.84 14.51 11.61
C ARG A 95 8.39 13.08 11.40
N PHE A 96 9.24 12.11 11.72
CA PHE A 96 8.90 10.70 11.71
C PHE A 96 7.74 10.39 12.67
N MET A 97 7.81 10.88 13.92
CA MET A 97 6.73 10.69 14.89
C MET A 97 5.44 11.38 14.45
N LYS A 98 5.51 12.57 13.83
CA LYS A 98 4.36 13.26 13.26
C LYS A 98 3.64 12.43 12.19
N ILE A 99 4.37 11.73 11.32
CA ILE A 99 3.77 10.82 10.33
C ILE A 99 3.01 9.71 11.04
N LEU A 100 3.61 9.07 12.05
CA LEU A 100 2.94 8.01 12.79
C LEU A 100 1.67 8.51 13.48
N ASP A 101 1.74 9.66 14.12
CA ASP A 101 0.59 10.27 14.78
C ASP A 101 -0.53 10.60 13.76
N HIS A 102 -0.18 11.10 12.57
CA HIS A 102 -1.13 11.42 11.52
C HIS A 102 -1.90 10.18 11.04
N TYR A 103 -1.23 9.05 10.84
CA TYR A 103 -1.85 7.80 10.41
C TYR A 103 -2.37 6.93 11.57
N GLY A 104 -2.36 7.41 12.81
CA GLY A 104 -2.83 6.66 13.98
C GLY A 104 -1.98 5.42 14.33
N TYR A 105 -0.67 5.48 14.05
CA TYR A 105 0.26 4.40 14.33
C TYR A 105 0.96 4.59 15.69
N SER A 106 0.77 3.62 16.59
CA SER A 106 1.62 3.49 17.77
C SER A 106 2.95 2.84 17.40
N GLY A 107 3.99 3.08 18.20
CA GLY A 107 5.27 2.37 18.03
C GLY A 107 5.12 0.85 18.17
N TYR A 108 4.19 0.40 19.01
CA TYR A 108 3.83 -1.02 19.10
C TYR A 108 3.30 -1.54 17.76
N ARG A 109 2.27 -0.89 17.20
CA ARG A 109 1.65 -1.29 15.94
C ARG A 109 2.66 -1.33 14.80
N LEU A 110 3.50 -0.30 14.71
CA LEU A 110 4.55 -0.24 13.69
C LEU A 110 5.57 -1.38 13.81
N SER A 111 5.94 -1.77 15.05
CA SER A 111 6.87 -2.89 15.30
C SER A 111 6.31 -4.26 14.94
N GLN A 112 4.98 -4.43 14.95
CA GLN A 112 4.35 -5.69 14.55
C GLN A 112 4.30 -5.85 13.03
N GLU A 113 4.21 -4.73 12.31
CA GLU A 113 4.03 -4.72 10.86
C GLU A 113 5.35 -4.66 10.09
N ILE A 114 6.44 -4.16 10.70
CA ILE A 114 7.75 -4.02 10.06
C ILE A 114 8.71 -5.10 10.58
N PRO A 115 9.23 -5.99 9.70
CA PRO A 115 10.20 -7.00 10.08
C PRO A 115 11.44 -6.39 10.75
N ASN A 116 11.94 -7.04 11.81
CA ASN A 116 13.15 -6.64 12.55
C ASN A 116 13.10 -5.24 13.19
N LEU A 117 11.93 -4.62 13.29
CA LEU A 117 11.74 -3.37 14.00
C LEU A 117 11.24 -3.64 15.42
N SER A 118 12.05 -3.35 16.44
CA SER A 118 11.63 -3.49 17.83
C SER A 118 11.01 -2.19 18.37
N GLN A 119 10.12 -2.31 19.37
CA GLN A 119 9.57 -1.15 20.07
C GLN A 119 10.65 -0.29 20.73
N VAL A 120 11.73 -0.92 21.19
CA VAL A 120 12.89 -0.23 21.77
C VAL A 120 13.57 0.66 20.73
N ARG A 121 13.74 0.18 19.49
CA ARG A 121 14.28 1.00 18.38
C ARG A 121 13.40 2.22 18.11
N ILE A 122 12.08 2.05 18.09
CA ILE A 122 11.13 3.15 17.89
C ILE A 122 11.16 4.12 19.10
N ALA A 123 11.28 3.61 20.32
CA ALA A 123 11.42 4.43 21.52
C ALA A 123 12.72 5.26 21.50
N HIS A 124 13.84 4.69 21.02
CA HIS A 124 15.09 5.43 20.84
C HIS A 124 14.97 6.54 19.78
N VAL A 125 14.21 6.30 18.70
CA VAL A 125 13.86 7.34 17.72
C VAL A 125 12.99 8.42 18.35
N ARG A 126 11.95 8.05 19.09
CA ARG A 126 11.06 9.00 19.80
C ARG A 126 11.82 9.88 20.78
N ASN A 127 12.73 9.28 21.54
CA ASN A 127 13.53 9.96 22.57
C ASN A 127 14.78 10.66 21.99
N LYS A 128 14.90 10.73 20.65
CA LYS A 128 16.00 11.43 19.95
C LYS A 128 17.40 10.92 20.27
N ARG A 129 17.51 9.70 20.82
CA ARG A 129 18.80 9.03 21.03
C ARG A 129 19.39 8.55 19.71
N ASN A 130 18.54 8.12 18.78
CA ASN A 130 18.92 7.66 17.45
C ASN A 130 18.07 8.34 16.38
N LYS A 131 18.63 8.63 15.19
CA LYS A 131 17.81 8.95 14.00
C LYS A 131 17.11 7.69 13.48
N PRO A 132 15.95 7.80 12.81
CA PRO A 132 15.39 6.67 12.07
C PRO A 132 16.41 6.23 11.00
N SER A 133 16.64 4.91 10.88
CA SER A 133 17.57 4.38 9.88
C SER A 133 17.01 4.57 8.47
N LEU A 134 17.88 4.58 7.46
CA LEU A 134 17.49 4.71 6.05
C LEU A 134 16.42 3.67 5.66
N ASP A 135 16.60 2.42 6.07
CA ASP A 135 15.60 1.37 5.82
C ASP A 135 14.24 1.68 6.43
N LEU A 136 14.22 2.24 7.64
CA LEU A 136 12.98 2.59 8.33
C LEU A 136 12.28 3.78 7.65
N ILE A 137 13.06 4.76 7.15
CA ILE A 137 12.55 5.87 6.34
C ILE A 137 11.93 5.34 5.04
N ASN A 138 12.64 4.46 4.33
CA ASN A 138 12.17 3.88 3.07
C ASN A 138 10.88 3.07 3.26
N ILE A 139 10.80 2.26 4.31
CA ILE A 139 9.60 1.47 4.62
C ILE A 139 8.41 2.40 4.93
N ILE A 140 8.63 3.48 5.69
CA ILE A 140 7.58 4.47 5.97
C ILE A 140 7.09 5.17 4.71
N LEU A 141 7.99 5.58 3.81
CA LEU A 141 7.60 6.24 2.56
C LEU A 141 6.87 5.28 1.61
N GLN A 142 7.24 4.00 1.60
CA GLN A 142 6.49 2.97 0.85
C GLN A 142 5.10 2.72 1.43
N LYS A 143 4.98 2.71 2.76
CA LYS A 143 3.72 2.44 3.45
C LYS A 143 2.75 3.62 3.36
N PHE A 144 3.27 4.84 3.38
CA PHE A 144 2.52 6.09 3.34
C PHE A 144 2.94 6.91 2.12
N PRO A 145 2.47 6.56 0.91
CA PRO A 145 2.96 7.14 -0.34
C PRO A 145 2.61 8.63 -0.50
N LEU A 146 1.63 9.13 0.24
CA LEU A 146 1.30 10.57 0.28
C LEU A 146 2.29 11.38 1.13
N VAL A 147 3.20 10.75 1.86
CA VAL A 147 4.21 11.47 2.66
C VAL A 147 5.28 12.03 1.75
N ASN A 148 5.51 13.34 1.86
CA ASN A 148 6.59 14.02 1.17
C ASN A 148 7.95 13.58 1.73
N LYS A 149 8.78 13.00 0.84
CA LYS A 149 10.14 12.54 1.17
C LYS A 149 11.05 13.68 1.61
N ASP A 150 11.04 14.81 0.91
CA ASP A 150 11.89 15.95 1.21
C ASP A 150 11.48 16.62 2.52
N TRP A 151 10.20 16.61 2.84
CA TRP A 151 9.74 17.03 4.16
C TRP A 151 10.28 16.11 5.25
N LEU A 152 10.16 14.80 5.09
CA LEU A 152 10.64 13.85 6.10
C LEU A 152 12.16 13.96 6.30
N ILE A 153 12.94 13.97 5.22
CA ILE A 153 14.41 13.89 5.28
C ILE A 153 15.02 15.26 5.56
N ASN A 154 14.63 16.27 4.79
CA ASN A 154 15.26 17.60 4.77
C ASN A 154 14.46 18.65 5.55
N GLY A 155 13.19 18.38 5.88
CA GLY A 155 12.32 19.36 6.54
C GLY A 155 11.74 20.40 5.60
N GLN A 156 11.83 20.17 4.28
CA GLN A 156 11.42 21.12 3.26
C GLN A 156 10.03 20.77 2.71
N GLY A 157 9.21 21.78 2.44
CA GLY A 157 7.85 21.59 1.92
C GLY A 157 6.82 21.20 2.99
N THR A 158 5.73 20.57 2.56
CA THR A 158 4.63 20.09 3.42
C THR A 158 4.76 18.60 3.71
N MET A 159 4.18 18.13 4.83
CA MET A 159 4.24 16.70 5.21
C MET A 159 3.63 15.77 4.17
N LEU A 160 2.56 16.21 3.53
CA LEU A 160 1.87 15.45 2.49
C LEU A 160 2.03 16.14 1.15
N VAL A 161 2.17 15.34 0.10
CA VAL A 161 2.05 15.75 -1.30
C VAL A 161 0.60 15.59 -1.77
N ASP A 162 0.19 16.35 -2.79
CA ASP A 162 -1.15 16.24 -3.35
C ASP A 162 -1.37 14.86 -3.99
N SER A 163 -2.57 14.30 -3.84
CA SER A 163 -2.93 12.99 -4.39
C SER A 163 -2.69 12.90 -5.91
N ASN A 164 -2.89 14.01 -6.61
CA ASN A 164 -2.69 14.11 -8.06
C ASN A 164 -1.20 14.06 -8.45
N GLU A 165 -0.29 14.55 -7.60
CA GLU A 165 1.16 14.45 -7.82
C GLU A 165 1.67 13.02 -7.63
N VAL A 166 1.05 12.27 -6.70
CA VAL A 166 1.40 10.88 -6.41
C VAL A 166 0.98 9.94 -7.54
N GLU A 167 -0.12 10.20 -8.24
CA GLU A 167 -0.50 9.46 -9.45
C GLU A 167 0.49 9.68 -10.60
N PHE A 168 1.03 10.88 -10.76
CA PHE A 168 2.03 11.21 -11.79
C PHE A 168 3.43 10.63 -11.48
N GLN A 169 3.82 10.54 -10.21
CA GLN A 169 5.08 9.91 -9.79
C GLN A 169 4.97 8.38 -9.80
N ASN A 170 3.81 7.82 -9.42
CA ASN A 170 3.59 6.38 -9.46
C ASN A 170 3.41 5.84 -10.87
N SER A 171 2.82 6.58 -11.82
CA SER A 171 2.75 6.15 -13.22
C SER A 171 4.15 6.00 -13.84
N ASN A 172 5.08 6.91 -13.52
CA ASN A 172 6.48 6.85 -13.96
C ASN A 172 7.34 5.82 -13.17
N LEU A 173 6.99 5.50 -11.91
CA LEU A 173 7.68 4.48 -11.10
C LEU A 173 7.16 3.05 -11.34
N LEU A 174 5.87 2.87 -11.67
CA LEU A 174 5.26 1.58 -12.00
C LEU A 174 5.74 1.05 -13.36
N GLU A 175 6.10 1.94 -14.28
CA GLU A 175 6.70 1.57 -15.57
C GLU A 175 8.13 0.99 -15.43
N ASN A 176 8.81 1.22 -14.29
CA ASN A 176 10.22 0.86 -14.11
C ASN A 176 10.53 -0.05 -12.89
N LYS A 177 9.52 -0.60 -12.18
CA LYS A 177 9.75 -1.49 -11.03
C LYS A 177 8.90 -2.76 -10.93
N ILE A 178 7.95 -2.98 -11.83
CA ILE A 178 7.42 -4.33 -12.03
C ILE A 178 8.24 -4.89 -13.19
N PRO A 179 9.17 -5.84 -12.97
CA PRO A 179 9.63 -6.65 -14.09
C PRO A 179 8.37 -7.33 -14.60
N TYR A 180 7.89 -6.93 -15.78
CA TYR A 180 7.03 -7.81 -16.55
C TYR A 180 7.86 -9.06 -16.81
N TYR A 181 7.74 -10.04 -15.92
CA TYR A 181 8.33 -11.34 -16.17
C TYR A 181 7.55 -11.93 -17.33
N THR A 182 8.14 -11.92 -18.52
CA THR A 182 7.69 -12.82 -19.59
C THR A 182 7.78 -14.25 -19.04
N THR A 183 6.90 -15.14 -19.50
CA THR A 183 6.92 -16.56 -19.07
C THR A 183 8.29 -17.22 -19.26
N GLU A 184 9.08 -16.72 -20.23
CA GLU A 184 10.45 -17.15 -20.50
C GLU A 184 11.41 -16.79 -19.34
N HIS A 185 11.26 -15.62 -18.71
CA HIS A 185 12.16 -15.18 -17.63
C HIS A 185 11.81 -15.79 -16.25
N VAL A 186 10.58 -16.25 -16.05
CA VAL A 186 10.17 -16.90 -14.78
C VAL A 186 10.81 -18.28 -14.63
N ALA A 187 11.02 -19.00 -15.74
CA ALA A 187 11.67 -20.32 -15.73
C ALA A 187 13.10 -20.26 -15.20
N ASP A 188 13.82 -19.18 -15.47
CA ASP A 188 15.21 -18.97 -15.07
C ASP A 188 15.38 -18.59 -13.59
N LEU A 189 14.29 -18.21 -12.91
CA LEU A 189 14.34 -17.85 -11.51
C LEU A 189 14.65 -19.05 -10.62
N THR A 190 15.25 -18.80 -9.47
CA THR A 190 15.39 -19.82 -8.43
C THR A 190 14.01 -20.21 -7.88
N ILE A 191 13.91 -21.42 -7.32
CA ILE A 191 12.70 -21.86 -6.59
C ILE A 191 12.27 -20.83 -5.53
N ASN A 192 13.24 -20.23 -4.84
CA ASN A 192 13.00 -19.25 -3.79
C ASN A 192 12.37 -17.96 -4.34
N GLU A 193 12.87 -17.46 -5.47
CA GLU A 193 12.32 -16.30 -6.16
C GLU A 193 10.91 -16.59 -6.68
N ARG A 194 10.67 -17.79 -7.20
CA ARG A 194 9.32 -18.20 -7.60
C ARG A 194 8.37 -18.33 -6.41
N ILE A 195 8.82 -18.84 -5.27
CA ILE A 195 8.02 -18.82 -4.02
C ILE A 195 7.70 -17.39 -3.60
N LYS A 196 8.67 -16.47 -3.68
CA LYS A 196 8.47 -15.05 -3.37
C LYS A 196 7.43 -14.41 -4.30
N LEU A 197 7.55 -14.63 -5.60
CA LEU A 197 6.58 -14.13 -6.59
C LEU A 197 5.19 -14.74 -6.40
N PHE A 198 5.12 -16.04 -6.07
CA PHE A 198 3.85 -16.71 -5.79
C PHE A 198 3.13 -16.04 -4.60
N ILE A 199 3.85 -15.74 -3.52
CA ILE A 199 3.26 -15.09 -2.34
C ILE A 199 2.84 -13.65 -2.65
N GLN A 200 3.72 -12.88 -3.29
CA GLN A 200 3.54 -11.43 -3.44
C GLN A 200 2.63 -11.04 -4.61
N SER A 201 2.82 -11.68 -5.76
CA SER A 201 2.19 -11.28 -7.01
C SER A 201 0.96 -12.11 -7.33
N ILE A 202 0.96 -13.41 -7.00
CA ILE A 202 -0.15 -14.33 -7.29
C ILE A 202 -1.16 -14.33 -6.14
N LEU A 203 -0.72 -14.67 -4.92
CA LEU A 203 -1.60 -14.73 -3.77
C LEU A 203 -1.92 -13.35 -3.18
N LYS A 204 -1.04 -12.36 -3.38
CA LYS A 204 -1.15 -11.01 -2.83
C LYS A 204 -1.34 -11.00 -1.31
N ILE A 205 -0.59 -11.86 -0.62
CA ILE A 205 -0.60 -11.96 0.86
C ILE A 205 0.80 -11.77 1.44
N THR A 206 0.89 -11.50 2.74
CA THR A 206 2.16 -11.40 3.45
C THR A 206 2.78 -12.79 3.72
N PRO A 207 4.12 -12.90 3.87
CA PRO A 207 4.75 -14.16 4.30
C PRO A 207 4.22 -14.67 5.63
N TYR A 208 3.81 -13.76 6.53
CA TYR A 208 3.12 -14.13 7.76
C TYR A 208 1.80 -14.85 7.49
N GLN A 209 0.91 -14.25 6.69
CA GLN A 209 -0.37 -14.86 6.31
C GLN A 209 -0.17 -16.19 5.56
N PHE A 210 0.84 -16.27 4.68
CA PHE A 210 1.21 -17.51 4.00
C PHE A 210 1.61 -18.61 5.00
N SER A 211 2.41 -18.28 6.01
CA SER A 211 2.80 -19.22 7.07
C SER A 211 1.58 -19.72 7.86
N ILE A 212 0.64 -18.82 8.20
CA ILE A 212 -0.58 -19.19 8.92
C ILE A 212 -1.45 -20.14 8.08
N ARG A 213 -1.59 -19.92 6.76
CA ARG A 213 -2.32 -20.83 5.87
C ARG A 213 -1.70 -22.23 5.81
N LEU A 214 -0.39 -22.34 5.98
CA LEU A 214 0.33 -23.61 6.11
C LEU A 214 0.25 -24.24 7.51
N GLY A 215 -0.54 -23.66 8.43
CA GLY A 215 -0.67 -24.12 9.81
C GLY A 215 0.55 -23.82 10.69
N LYS A 216 1.47 -22.95 10.26
CA LYS A 216 2.70 -22.62 11.00
C LYS A 216 2.57 -21.28 11.71
N LYS A 217 2.63 -21.30 13.05
CA LYS A 217 2.52 -20.10 13.91
C LYS A 217 3.64 -19.07 13.74
N ARG A 218 4.82 -19.49 13.26
CA ARG A 218 6.01 -18.62 13.11
C ARG A 218 6.45 -18.56 11.65
N PRO A 219 6.66 -17.37 11.07
CA PRO A 219 7.00 -17.19 9.65
C PRO A 219 8.52 -17.16 9.37
N ASP A 220 9.38 -17.28 10.37
CA ASP A 220 10.84 -17.10 10.21
C ASP A 220 11.41 -17.99 9.09
N TRP A 221 10.92 -19.22 8.97
CA TRP A 221 11.33 -20.16 7.93
C TRP A 221 11.06 -19.64 6.52
N ILE A 222 9.92 -18.98 6.26
CA ILE A 222 9.59 -18.47 4.93
C ILE A 222 10.38 -17.20 4.62
N TYR A 223 10.66 -16.37 5.63
CA TYR A 223 11.53 -15.21 5.47
C TYR A 223 12.95 -15.60 5.04
N ARG A 224 13.50 -16.68 5.60
CA ARG A 224 14.82 -17.20 5.20
C ARG A 224 14.82 -17.71 3.75
N ILE A 225 13.74 -18.35 3.31
CA ILE A 225 13.60 -18.83 1.92
C ILE A 225 13.52 -17.66 0.94
N ILE A 226 12.61 -16.69 1.16
CA ILE A 226 12.42 -15.57 0.21
C ILE A 226 13.62 -14.61 0.16
N LYS A 227 14.51 -14.67 1.15
CA LYS A 227 15.79 -13.94 1.19
C LYS A 227 16.97 -14.72 0.60
N ASN A 228 16.73 -15.93 0.08
CA ASN A 228 17.78 -16.82 -0.42
C ASN A 228 18.80 -17.26 0.64
N GLU A 229 18.45 -17.22 1.93
CA GLU A 229 19.32 -17.70 3.01
C GLU A 229 19.27 -19.23 3.15
N VAL A 230 18.16 -19.85 2.76
CA VAL A 230 17.94 -21.31 2.82
C VAL A 230 17.08 -21.76 1.66
N SER A 231 17.42 -22.88 1.02
CA SER A 231 16.56 -23.54 0.03
C SER A 231 15.44 -24.33 0.71
N PRO A 232 14.20 -24.31 0.19
CA PRO A 232 13.10 -25.06 0.78
C PRO A 232 13.39 -26.57 0.70
N SER A 233 13.18 -27.27 1.81
CA SER A 233 13.30 -28.73 1.82
C SER A 233 12.16 -29.37 1.01
N PRO A 234 12.32 -30.62 0.52
CA PRO A 234 11.22 -31.37 -0.12
C PRO A 234 9.97 -31.44 0.76
N LYS A 235 10.14 -31.56 2.08
CA LYS A 235 9.04 -31.52 3.05
C LYS A 235 8.32 -30.16 3.03
N THR A 236 9.07 -29.07 3.04
CA THR A 236 8.52 -27.71 2.95
C THR A 236 7.74 -27.50 1.65
N LEU A 237 8.28 -27.95 0.52
CA LEU A 237 7.60 -27.87 -0.78
C LEU A 237 6.30 -28.69 -0.79
N ASN A 238 6.33 -29.92 -0.26
CA ASN A 238 5.13 -30.74 -0.16
C ASN A 238 4.05 -30.11 0.75
N GLU A 239 4.44 -29.48 1.86
CA GLU A 239 3.51 -28.73 2.70
C GLU A 239 2.87 -27.55 1.93
N ILE A 240 3.66 -26.82 1.14
CA ILE A 240 3.15 -25.74 0.27
C ILE A 240 2.18 -26.29 -0.77
N PHE A 241 2.56 -27.34 -1.51
CA PHE A 241 1.73 -27.91 -2.58
C PHE A 241 0.47 -28.59 -2.07
N LYS A 242 0.47 -29.06 -0.81
CA LYS A 242 -0.72 -29.59 -0.17
C LYS A 242 -1.77 -28.50 0.07
N VAL A 243 -1.36 -27.29 0.41
CA VAL A 243 -2.26 -26.16 0.69
C VAL A 243 -2.56 -25.33 -0.56
N PHE A 244 -1.59 -25.23 -1.48
CA PHE A 244 -1.68 -24.49 -2.73
C PHE A 244 -1.29 -25.39 -3.91
N PRO A 245 -2.15 -26.34 -4.34
CA PRO A 245 -1.83 -27.27 -5.42
C PRO A 245 -1.45 -26.57 -6.73
N GLU A 246 -2.09 -25.45 -7.05
CA GLU A 246 -1.84 -24.60 -8.22
C GLU A 246 -0.43 -24.01 -8.26
N SER A 247 0.23 -23.92 -7.10
CA SER A 247 1.58 -23.38 -6.98
C SER A 247 2.65 -24.34 -7.50
N LYS A 248 2.34 -25.65 -7.63
CA LYS A 248 3.33 -26.70 -7.87
C LYS A 248 4.14 -26.47 -9.15
N SER A 249 3.47 -26.32 -10.28
CA SER A 249 4.15 -26.11 -11.56
C SER A 249 4.84 -24.75 -11.60
N PHE A 250 4.22 -23.72 -11.01
CA PHE A 250 4.81 -22.40 -10.99
C PHE A 250 6.12 -22.40 -10.20
N ILE A 251 6.12 -22.98 -8.99
CA ILE A 251 7.30 -23.02 -8.12
C ILE A 251 8.39 -23.95 -8.67
N LEU A 252 8.04 -25.09 -9.27
CA LEU A 252 9.02 -26.06 -9.74
C LEU A 252 9.65 -25.70 -11.08
N ILE A 253 8.86 -25.22 -12.03
CA ILE A 253 9.30 -25.05 -13.44
C ILE A 253 9.01 -23.65 -14.01
N GLY A 254 8.46 -22.73 -13.22
CA GLY A 254 8.15 -21.37 -13.68
C GLY A 254 6.89 -21.24 -14.54
N HIS A 255 6.13 -22.32 -14.71
CA HIS A 255 4.87 -22.32 -15.46
C HIS A 255 3.66 -22.42 -14.53
N LEU A 256 2.74 -21.46 -14.61
CA LEU A 256 1.42 -21.62 -14.01
C LEU A 256 0.64 -22.69 -14.79
N THR A 257 0.37 -23.83 -14.15
CA THR A 257 -0.66 -24.77 -14.63
C THR A 257 -1.86 -24.59 -13.70
N ILE A 258 -2.95 -24.03 -14.22
CA ILE A 258 -4.22 -24.04 -13.51
C ILE A 258 -4.77 -25.47 -13.63
N PRO A 259 -5.08 -26.17 -12.53
CA PRO A 259 -5.80 -27.43 -12.61
C PRO A 259 -7.15 -27.17 -13.28
N ASN A 260 -7.39 -27.76 -14.45
CA ASN A 260 -8.74 -27.90 -14.97
C ASN A 260 -9.53 -28.74 -13.96
N GLN A 261 -10.32 -28.08 -13.10
CA GLN A 261 -11.40 -28.76 -12.41
C GLN A 261 -12.52 -28.97 -13.44
N HIS A 262 -12.45 -30.10 -14.13
CA HIS A 262 -13.63 -30.76 -14.67
C HIS A 262 -14.51 -31.15 -13.47
N ASP A 263 -15.50 -30.33 -13.13
CA ASP A 263 -16.86 -30.53 -13.62
C ASP A 263 -17.86 -29.52 -13.02
N ASN A 264 -18.59 -28.90 -13.95
CA ASN A 264 -19.94 -28.34 -13.88
C ASN A 264 -20.18 -26.95 -13.25
N ASP A 265 -20.64 -26.06 -14.14
CA ASP A 265 -21.29 -24.77 -13.93
C ASP A 265 -20.47 -23.64 -13.30
N CYS A 266 -19.81 -22.83 -14.14
CA CYS A 266 -20.26 -21.46 -14.45
C CYS A 266 -19.27 -20.78 -15.43
N LYS A 267 -19.81 -19.92 -16.29
CA LYS A 267 -19.12 -19.21 -17.37
C LYS A 267 -18.21 -18.10 -16.83
N THR A 268 -16.88 -18.26 -16.88
CA THR A 268 -15.94 -17.14 -16.98
C THR A 268 -14.70 -17.58 -17.74
N SER A 269 -14.38 -16.92 -18.85
CA SER A 269 -13.15 -17.15 -19.61
C SER A 269 -12.12 -16.06 -19.26
N THR A 270 -10.95 -16.47 -18.81
CA THR A 270 -9.86 -15.56 -18.40
C THR A 270 -8.89 -15.36 -19.57
N ILE A 271 -8.56 -14.11 -19.90
CA ILE A 271 -7.46 -13.74 -20.79
C ILE A 271 -6.43 -12.97 -19.97
N ASN A 272 -5.19 -13.47 -19.90
CA ASN A 272 -4.02 -12.80 -19.31
C ASN A 272 -4.19 -12.19 -17.91
N GLY A 273 -4.98 -12.82 -17.03
CA GLY A 273 -4.92 -12.55 -15.59
C GLY A 273 -5.48 -11.20 -15.11
N PHE A 274 -6.27 -10.50 -15.92
CA PHE A 274 -7.04 -9.32 -15.50
C PHE A 274 -8.50 -9.70 -15.25
N TYR A 275 -9.09 -9.19 -14.16
CA TYR A 275 -10.54 -9.22 -13.96
C TYR A 275 -11.16 -8.15 -14.86
N ILE A 276 -11.89 -8.58 -15.88
CA ILE A 276 -12.60 -7.72 -16.84
C ILE A 276 -14.09 -8.00 -16.69
N SER A 277 -14.95 -7.00 -16.89
CA SER A 277 -16.39 -7.24 -16.85
C SER A 277 -16.80 -8.20 -17.99
N GLU A 278 -17.89 -8.96 -17.82
CA GLU A 278 -18.35 -9.93 -18.82
C GLU A 278 -18.58 -9.28 -20.20
N LYS A 279 -19.05 -8.02 -20.21
CA LYS A 279 -19.24 -7.22 -21.42
C LYS A 279 -17.91 -6.94 -22.13
N ASP A 280 -16.90 -6.51 -21.39
CA ASP A 280 -15.58 -6.18 -21.93
C ASP A 280 -14.84 -7.44 -22.40
N ALA A 281 -15.02 -8.56 -21.69
CA ALA A 281 -14.46 -9.85 -22.08
C ALA A 281 -15.03 -10.34 -23.43
N LEU A 282 -16.34 -10.23 -23.63
CA LEU A 282 -17.00 -10.59 -24.89
C LEU A 282 -16.55 -9.69 -26.05
N GLU A 283 -16.38 -8.39 -25.79
CA GLU A 283 -15.89 -7.45 -26.80
C GLU A 283 -14.44 -7.77 -27.21
N ILE A 284 -13.57 -8.06 -26.23
CA ILE A 284 -12.18 -8.47 -26.48
C ILE A 284 -12.11 -9.80 -27.24
N ILE A 285 -12.93 -10.79 -26.88
CA ILE A 285 -12.98 -12.07 -27.58
C ILE A 285 -13.38 -11.86 -29.05
N SER A 286 -14.37 -11.01 -29.30
CA SER A 286 -14.79 -10.65 -30.66
C SER A 286 -13.64 -10.02 -31.46
N TYR A 287 -12.91 -9.07 -30.88
CA TYR A 287 -11.74 -8.48 -31.54
C TYR A 287 -10.62 -9.50 -31.80
N LEU A 288 -10.38 -10.43 -30.87
CA LEU A 288 -9.37 -11.48 -31.05
C LEU A 288 -9.75 -12.47 -32.16
N GLU A 289 -11.04 -12.79 -32.31
CA GLU A 289 -11.53 -13.61 -33.41
C GLU A 289 -11.37 -12.91 -34.77
N ILE A 290 -11.64 -11.61 -34.82
CA ILE A 290 -11.38 -10.77 -36.01
C ILE A 290 -9.89 -10.81 -36.35
N ILE A 291 -9.01 -10.57 -35.38
CA ILE A 291 -7.56 -10.60 -35.58
C ILE A 291 -7.10 -11.97 -36.08
N LYS A 292 -7.56 -13.07 -35.47
CA LYS A 292 -7.24 -14.43 -35.92
C LYS A 292 -7.71 -14.70 -37.34
N LYS A 293 -8.93 -14.28 -37.69
CA LYS A 293 -9.49 -14.42 -39.03
C LYS A 293 -8.61 -13.70 -40.05
N TYR A 294 -8.27 -12.44 -39.82
CA TYR A 294 -7.43 -11.67 -40.73
C TYR A 294 -5.97 -12.14 -40.75
N SER A 295 -5.41 -12.59 -39.63
CA SER A 295 -4.08 -13.21 -39.59
C SER A 295 -4.02 -14.48 -40.44
N SER A 296 -5.05 -15.33 -40.36
CA SER A 296 -5.12 -16.55 -41.19
C SER A 296 -5.30 -16.23 -42.68
N LEU A 297 -6.00 -15.16 -43.02
CA LEU A 297 -6.14 -14.67 -44.39
C LEU A 297 -4.82 -14.11 -44.92
N VAL A 298 -4.08 -13.37 -44.08
CA VAL A 298 -2.75 -12.86 -44.41
C VAL A 298 -1.76 -14.00 -44.59
N GLU A 299 -1.74 -14.99 -43.69
CA GLU A 299 -0.89 -16.18 -43.83
C GLU A 299 -1.25 -17.00 -45.07
N LYS A 300 -2.54 -17.22 -45.35
CA LYS A 300 -2.97 -17.86 -46.60
C LYS A 300 -2.51 -17.08 -47.83
N LYS A 301 -2.63 -15.74 -47.83
CA LYS A 301 -2.10 -14.90 -48.92
C LYS A 301 -0.58 -14.97 -49.02
N MET A 302 0.14 -14.93 -47.90
CA MET A 302 1.60 -15.02 -47.89
C MET A 302 2.09 -16.37 -48.39
N ASN A 303 1.42 -17.46 -47.99
CA ASN A 303 1.76 -18.81 -48.44
C ASN A 303 1.40 -19.02 -49.92
N ALA A 304 0.30 -18.41 -50.39
CA ALA A 304 0.00 -18.35 -51.82
C ALA A 304 1.05 -17.54 -52.61
N CYS A 305 1.67 -16.53 -52.01
CA CYS A 305 2.78 -15.77 -52.60
C CYS A 305 4.15 -16.48 -52.50
N GLN A 306 4.31 -17.50 -51.64
CA GLN A 306 5.56 -18.28 -51.53
C GLN A 306 5.67 -19.40 -52.58
N GLY A 307 4.62 -19.67 -53.35
CA GLY A 307 4.66 -20.58 -54.52
C GLY A 307 5.37 -20.00 -55.75
N GLY A 308 5.91 -18.78 -55.69
CA GLY A 308 6.55 -18.10 -56.81
C GLY A 308 7.90 -17.49 -56.42
N VAL A 309 8.95 -18.30 -56.57
CA VAL A 309 10.35 -17.94 -56.90
C VAL A 309 11.12 -17.02 -55.93
N GLY A 310 12.39 -17.37 -55.73
CA GLY A 310 13.31 -16.74 -54.79
C GLY A 310 13.69 -15.28 -55.11
N THR A 311 14.50 -14.74 -54.20
CA THR A 311 15.08 -13.37 -54.16
C THR A 311 14.19 -12.26 -53.59
N ALA A 312 13.86 -12.30 -52.28
CA ALA A 312 13.39 -11.11 -51.56
C ALA A 312 13.51 -11.24 -50.03
N GLN A 313 14.72 -11.49 -49.51
CA GLN A 313 14.93 -11.52 -48.05
C GLN A 313 15.04 -10.11 -47.44
N SER A 314 15.40 -9.07 -48.21
CA SER A 314 15.64 -7.71 -47.70
C SER A 314 14.40 -6.80 -47.70
N GLU A 315 13.47 -6.97 -48.64
CA GLU A 315 12.22 -6.19 -48.69
C GLU A 315 11.18 -6.66 -47.66
N ARG A 316 11.21 -7.95 -47.29
CA ARG A 316 10.33 -8.55 -46.27
C ARG A 316 10.52 -7.93 -44.88
N THR A 317 11.75 -7.59 -44.50
CA THR A 317 12.07 -7.02 -43.18
C THR A 317 11.67 -5.54 -43.09
N LYS A 318 11.79 -4.79 -44.19
CA LYS A 318 11.32 -3.40 -44.28
C LYS A 318 9.79 -3.31 -44.17
N SER A 319 9.06 -4.19 -44.85
CA SER A 319 7.58 -4.19 -44.81
C SER A 319 7.01 -4.57 -43.43
N LYS A 320 7.59 -5.56 -42.74
CA LYS A 320 7.18 -5.92 -41.36
C LYS A 320 7.39 -4.77 -40.36
N ASN A 321 8.53 -4.07 -40.45
CA ASN A 321 8.82 -2.96 -39.56
C ASN A 321 7.91 -1.75 -39.84
N GLN A 322 7.56 -1.51 -41.10
CA GLN A 322 6.63 -0.44 -41.49
C GLN A 322 5.21 -0.71 -40.99
N ILE A 323 4.72 -1.96 -41.10
CA ILE A 323 3.38 -2.35 -40.62
C ILE A 323 3.30 -2.24 -39.09
N LYS A 324 4.36 -2.67 -38.38
CA LYS A 324 4.44 -2.54 -36.93
C LYS A 324 4.44 -1.08 -36.48
N ALA A 325 5.20 -0.21 -37.16
CA ALA A 325 5.24 1.22 -36.88
C ALA A 325 3.88 1.91 -37.12
N ASN A 326 3.17 1.52 -38.18
CA ASN A 326 1.85 2.07 -38.48
C ASN A 326 0.80 1.66 -37.42
N LEU A 327 0.84 0.40 -36.96
CA LEU A 327 -0.07 -0.10 -35.92
C LEU A 327 0.19 0.58 -34.56
N GLU A 328 1.46 0.78 -34.20
CA GLU A 328 1.83 1.50 -32.97
C GLU A 328 1.42 2.98 -33.02
N ALA A 329 1.51 3.62 -34.19
CA ALA A 329 1.05 4.99 -34.39
C ALA A 329 -0.48 5.12 -34.26
N GLU A 330 -1.22 4.15 -34.80
CA GLU A 330 -2.68 4.14 -34.73
C GLU A 330 -3.19 3.89 -33.31
N ILE A 331 -2.53 3.00 -32.55
CA ILE A 331 -2.81 2.78 -31.12
C ILE A 331 -2.52 4.08 -30.32
N ARG A 332 -1.37 4.73 -30.55
CA ARG A 332 -1.04 6.00 -29.87
C ARG A 332 -2.02 7.14 -30.18
N ALA A 333 -2.52 7.22 -31.41
CA ALA A 333 -3.51 8.22 -31.80
C ALA A 333 -4.87 7.99 -31.14
N ARG A 334 -5.23 6.72 -30.88
CA ARG A 334 -6.54 6.35 -30.34
C ARG A 334 -6.63 6.43 -28.81
N PHE A 335 -5.51 6.29 -28.11
CA PHE A 335 -5.43 6.34 -26.64
C PHE A 335 -4.84 7.64 -26.08
N LYS A 336 -4.63 8.67 -26.91
CA LYS A 336 -4.48 10.07 -26.45
C LYS A 336 -5.87 10.70 -26.26
N LYS A 337 -6.58 10.31 -25.21
CA LYS A 337 -7.65 11.10 -24.60
C LYS A 337 -7.76 10.77 -23.12
#